data_AF-A0A9R0SRA5-F1
#
_entry.id   AF-A0A9R0SRA5-F1
#
_cell.length_a   1.000
_cell.length_b   1.000
_cell.length_c   1.000
_cell.angle_alpha   90.00
_cell.angle_beta   90.00
_cell.angle_gamma   90.00
#
_symmetry.space_group_name_H-M   'P 1'
#
loop_
_entity.id
_entity.type
_entity.pdbx_description
1 polymer ?
#
loop_
_entity_poly.entity_id
_entity_poly.type
_entity_poly.pdbx_seq_one_letter_code
_entity_poly.pdbx_strand_id
1 'polypeptide(L)'
;MDKPMCGCRFYPGTADALKLSSSELYIVTTKQSRFTGALLKELAGVDFPSERIYGLGTGPKVKVLQQLQEMPQHQGLTLHFIEDRLATLKNVMKEPALDKWNLYLVKWGYNTQKEREEAGAIPRIQLIDLPDFSKQLK
;
A
#
# COMPACT_ATOMS: atom_id res chain seq x y z
N MET A 1 11.06 -27.14 -16.04
CA MET A 1 10.09 -27.66 -15.04
C MET A 1 9.74 -26.51 -14.12
N ASP A 2 8.71 -25.76 -14.48
CA ASP A 2 8.26 -24.62 -13.69
C ASP A 2 7.46 -25.13 -12.50
N LYS A 3 8.06 -25.01 -11.32
CA LYS A 3 7.40 -25.29 -10.05
C LYS A 3 6.23 -24.30 -9.92
N PRO A 4 4.98 -24.74 -9.73
CA PRO A 4 3.85 -23.81 -9.59
C PRO A 4 4.10 -22.92 -8.37
N MET A 5 4.10 -21.61 -8.59
CA MET A 5 4.15 -20.64 -7.50
C MET A 5 2.92 -20.86 -6.61
N CYS A 6 3.18 -21.22 -5.35
CA CYS A 6 2.16 -21.43 -4.33
C CYS A 6 1.26 -20.18 -4.17
N GLY A 7 -0.01 -20.31 -4.54
CA GLY A 7 -1.18 -19.84 -3.78
C GLY A 7 -1.44 -18.35 -3.53
N CYS A 8 -0.74 -17.40 -4.15
CA CYS A 8 -1.14 -15.98 -4.07
C CYS A 8 -2.21 -15.67 -5.12
N ARG A 9 -3.33 -15.07 -4.72
CA ARG A 9 -4.32 -14.48 -5.63
C ARG A 9 -4.50 -13.01 -5.26
N PHE A 10 -4.67 -12.15 -6.27
CA PHE A 10 -5.07 -10.77 -6.05
C PHE A 10 -6.52 -10.71 -5.59
N TYR A 11 -6.82 -9.77 -4.70
CA TYR A 11 -8.21 -9.50 -4.33
C TYR A 11 -8.96 -8.91 -5.54
N PRO A 12 -10.26 -9.20 -5.72
CA PRO A 12 -11.03 -8.73 -6.86
C PRO A 12 -10.88 -7.22 -7.08
N GLY A 13 -10.63 -6.81 -8.33
CA GLY A 13 -10.48 -5.41 -8.73
C GLY A 13 -9.14 -4.76 -8.40
N THR A 14 -8.31 -5.32 -7.51
CA THR A 14 -7.03 -4.68 -7.12
C THR A 14 -6.02 -4.63 -8.27
N ALA A 15 -5.93 -5.70 -9.07
CA ALA A 15 -5.06 -5.74 -10.25
C ALA A 15 -5.44 -4.67 -11.29
N ASP A 16 -6.75 -4.56 -11.59
CA ASP A 16 -7.25 -3.59 -12.56
C ASP A 16 -7.09 -2.15 -12.04
N ALA A 17 -7.31 -1.93 -10.74
CA ALA A 17 -7.08 -0.63 -10.12
C ALA A 17 -5.62 -0.18 -10.24
N LEU A 18 -4.65 -1.08 -10.11
CA LEU A 18 -3.23 -0.76 -10.32
C LEU A 18 -2.92 -0.42 -11.78
N LYS A 19 -3.53 -1.12 -12.76
CA LYS A 19 -3.32 -0.86 -14.20
C LYS A 19 -3.92 0.44 -14.67
N LEU A 20 -5.12 0.75 -14.16
CA LEU A 20 -5.94 1.88 -14.59
C LEU A 20 -5.75 3.12 -13.71
N SER A 21 -4.76 3.10 -12.81
CA SER A 21 -4.50 4.20 -11.90
C SER A 21 -4.01 5.43 -12.66
N SER A 22 -4.59 6.59 -12.34
CA SER A 22 -4.11 7.92 -12.76
C SER A 22 -3.15 8.53 -11.74
N SER A 23 -3.05 7.96 -10.53
CA SER A 23 -2.15 8.38 -9.48
C SER A 23 -0.75 7.78 -9.66
N GLU A 24 0.27 8.47 -9.16
CA GLU A 24 1.61 7.88 -9.04
C GLU A 24 1.64 6.87 -7.88
N LEU A 25 1.94 5.61 -8.19
CA LEU A 25 1.87 4.51 -7.23
C LEU A 25 3.24 4.05 -6.75
N TYR A 26 3.29 3.71 -5.46
CA TYR A 26 4.45 3.13 -4.79
C TYR A 26 4.03 1.90 -4.00
N ILE A 27 4.90 0.89 -3.96
CA ILE A 27 4.68 -0.32 -3.15
C ILE A 27 5.72 -0.36 -2.05
N VAL A 28 5.26 -0.32 -0.80
CA VAL A 28 6.11 -0.42 0.39
C VAL A 28 5.84 -1.73 1.12
N THR A 29 6.78 -2.67 1.03
CA THR A 29 6.60 -4.07 1.45
C THR A 29 7.83 -4.62 2.16
N THR A 30 7.64 -5.64 3.00
CA THR A 30 8.75 -6.39 3.63
C THR A 30 9.21 -7.57 2.77
N LYS A 31 8.61 -7.80 1.60
CA LYS A 31 9.04 -8.78 0.61
C LYS A 31 10.19 -8.23 -0.24
N GLN A 32 11.04 -9.09 -0.80
CA GLN A 32 12.07 -8.64 -1.75
C GLN A 32 11.43 -7.97 -2.98
N SER A 33 11.96 -6.82 -3.41
CA SER A 33 11.38 -6.05 -4.54
C SER A 33 11.25 -6.88 -5.82
N ARG A 34 12.27 -7.69 -6.16
CA ARG A 34 12.24 -8.60 -7.31
C ARG A 34 11.08 -9.61 -7.28
N PHE A 35 10.75 -10.10 -6.08
CA PHE A 35 9.66 -11.05 -5.90
C PHE A 35 8.30 -10.37 -6.04
N THR A 36 8.17 -9.17 -5.47
CA THR A 36 6.96 -8.35 -5.61
C THR A 36 6.70 -7.98 -7.08
N GLY A 37 7.73 -7.53 -7.80
CA GLY A 37 7.62 -7.21 -9.24
C GLY A 37 7.21 -8.43 -10.07
N ALA A 38 7.86 -9.58 -9.85
CA ALA A 38 7.47 -10.83 -10.51
C ALA A 38 6.01 -11.22 -10.19
N LEU A 39 5.58 -11.10 -8.94
CA LEU A 39 4.21 -11.44 -8.55
C LEU A 39 3.16 -10.52 -9.21
N LEU A 40 3.44 -9.22 -9.32
CA LEU A 40 2.58 -8.25 -10.02
C LEU A 40 2.49 -8.57 -11.52
N LYS A 41 3.63 -8.92 -12.14
CA LYS A 41 3.68 -9.26 -13.56
C LYS A 41 2.96 -10.58 -13.85
N GLU A 42 3.32 -11.65 -13.16
CA GLU A 42 2.83 -13.00 -13.45
C GLU A 42 1.35 -13.20 -13.07
N LEU A 43 0.89 -12.59 -11.97
CA LEU A 43 -0.46 -12.86 -11.44
C LEU A 43 -1.45 -11.72 -11.67
N ALA A 44 -0.97 -10.50 -11.87
CA ALA A 44 -1.83 -9.35 -12.15
C ALA A 44 -1.62 -8.79 -13.56
N GLY A 45 -0.59 -9.19 -14.30
CA GLY A 45 -0.26 -8.59 -15.60
C GLY A 45 0.13 -7.11 -15.48
N VAL A 46 0.69 -6.71 -14.34
CA VAL A 46 1.11 -5.33 -14.05
C VAL A 46 2.62 -5.26 -14.12
N ASP A 47 3.15 -4.54 -15.11
CA ASP A 47 4.58 -4.22 -15.18
C ASP A 47 4.84 -2.98 -14.31
N PHE A 48 5.13 -3.21 -13.03
CA PHE A 48 5.29 -2.14 -12.05
C PHE A 48 6.77 -1.69 -11.98
N PRO A 49 7.06 -0.38 -12.08
CA PRO A 49 8.44 0.10 -12.10
C PRO A 49 9.21 -0.28 -10.84
N SER A 50 10.36 -0.93 -11.00
CA SER A 50 11.10 -1.53 -9.89
C SER A 50 11.61 -0.50 -8.87
N GLU A 51 11.93 0.71 -9.33
CA GLU A 51 12.35 1.87 -8.55
C GLU A 51 11.23 2.42 -7.65
N ARG A 52 9.97 2.05 -7.93
CA ARG A 52 8.81 2.38 -7.09
C ARG A 52 8.41 1.24 -6.14
N ILE A 53 9.21 0.17 -6.05
CA ILE A 53 9.00 -0.95 -5.13
C ILE A 53 10.05 -0.91 -4.00
N TYR A 54 9.63 -0.38 -2.85
CA TYR A 54 10.39 -0.34 -1.61
C TYR A 54 10.20 -1.65 -0.84
N GLY A 55 11.07 -2.62 -1.11
CA GLY A 55 11.02 -3.97 -0.55
C GLY A 55 11.89 -4.17 0.69
N LEU A 56 12.13 -5.44 1.02
CA LEU A 56 13.05 -5.83 2.08
C LEU A 56 14.41 -5.15 1.94
N GLY A 57 14.87 -4.49 3.00
CA GLY A 57 16.16 -3.81 3.03
C GLY A 57 16.09 -2.30 2.72
N THR A 58 14.95 -1.76 2.29
CA THR A 58 14.79 -0.31 2.06
C THR A 58 14.52 0.52 3.33
N GLY A 59 14.51 -0.13 4.50
CA GLY A 59 14.28 0.49 5.79
C GLY A 59 12.81 0.43 6.27
N PRO A 60 12.52 1.00 7.45
CA PRO A 60 11.16 1.01 8.02
C PRO A 60 10.17 1.78 7.13
N LYS A 61 8.91 1.33 7.05
CA LYS A 61 7.88 1.98 6.22
C LYS A 61 7.74 3.47 6.51
N VAL A 62 7.77 3.88 7.77
CA VAL A 62 7.77 5.29 8.19
C VAL A 62 8.86 6.10 7.49
N LYS A 63 10.09 5.57 7.43
CA LYS A 63 11.22 6.25 6.79
C LYS A 63 11.06 6.32 5.28
N VAL A 64 10.53 5.27 4.66
CA VAL A 64 10.19 5.29 3.23
C VAL A 64 9.12 6.34 2.92
N LEU A 65 8.07 6.47 3.75
CA LEU A 65 7.04 7.50 3.56
C LEU A 65 7.61 8.92 3.73
N GLN A 66 8.51 9.14 4.69
CA GLN A 66 9.22 10.42 4.85
C GLN A 66 10.04 10.76 3.59
N GLN A 67 10.82 9.79 3.08
CA GLN A 67 11.59 9.96 1.85
C GLN A 67 10.71 10.26 0.63
N LEU A 68 9.60 9.54 0.47
CA LEU A 68 8.64 9.78 -0.60
C LEU A 68 8.05 11.19 -0.50
N GLN A 69 7.60 11.61 0.68
CA GLN A 69 7.05 12.95 0.89
C GLN A 69 8.04 14.08 0.55
N GLU A 70 9.34 13.87 0.74
CA GLU A 70 10.38 14.86 0.49
C GLU A 70 10.78 14.98 -0.99
N MET A 71 10.33 14.06 -1.85
CA MET A 71 10.69 14.10 -3.27
C MET A 71 10.09 15.35 -3.96
N PRO A 72 10.86 16.05 -4.82
CA PRO A 72 10.38 17.27 -5.48
C PRO A 72 9.09 17.07 -6.28
N GLN A 73 8.95 15.94 -6.98
CA GLN A 73 7.76 15.65 -7.78
C GLN A 73 6.51 15.34 -6.95
N HIS A 74 6.64 15.10 -5.64
CA HIS A 74 5.51 14.88 -4.75
C HIS A 74 5.08 16.15 -3.99
N GLN A 75 5.81 17.26 -4.16
CA GLN A 75 5.46 18.51 -3.51
C GLN A 75 4.11 19.03 -4.01
N GLY A 76 3.22 19.36 -3.08
CA GLY A 76 1.87 19.83 -3.39
C GLY A 76 0.87 18.73 -3.76
N LEU A 77 1.28 17.46 -3.83
CA LEU A 77 0.36 16.34 -4.04
C LEU A 77 -0.33 15.94 -2.73
N THR A 78 -1.53 15.41 -2.86
CA THR A 78 -2.21 14.71 -1.78
C THR A 78 -1.62 13.31 -1.66
N LEU A 79 -1.08 12.97 -0.49
CA LEU A 79 -0.42 11.67 -0.26
C LEU A 79 -1.37 10.71 0.45
N HIS A 80 -1.45 9.48 -0.05
CA HIS A 80 -2.34 8.43 0.46
C HIS A 80 -1.52 7.19 0.84
N PHE A 81 -1.70 6.68 2.06
CA PHE A 81 -1.10 5.44 2.51
C PHE A 81 -2.18 4.42 2.83
N ILE A 82 -2.22 3.36 2.03
CA ILE A 82 -3.21 2.28 2.10
C ILE A 82 -2.52 1.01 2.61
N GLU A 83 -3.05 0.42 3.68
CA GLU A 83 -2.40 -0.68 4.39
C GLU A 83 -3.44 -1.64 4.99
N ASP A 84 -3.07 -2.91 5.19
CA ASP A 84 -3.95 -3.93 5.79
C ASP A 84 -3.64 -4.23 7.26
N ARG A 85 -2.55 -3.68 7.79
CA ARG A 85 -2.11 -3.79 9.19
C ARG A 85 -2.31 -2.50 9.97
N LEU A 86 -3.24 -2.52 10.95
CA LEU A 86 -3.51 -1.38 11.84
C LEU A 86 -2.27 -0.92 12.60
N ALA A 87 -1.43 -1.86 13.08
CA ALA A 87 -0.20 -1.52 13.80
C ALA A 87 0.76 -0.65 12.96
N THR A 88 0.82 -0.86 11.64
CA THR A 88 1.63 -0.03 10.75
C THR A 88 1.08 1.39 10.69
N LEU A 89 -0.24 1.56 10.52
CA LEU A 89 -0.88 2.87 10.48
C LEU A 89 -0.68 3.63 11.80
N LYS A 90 -0.82 2.95 12.94
CA LYS A 90 -0.53 3.54 14.26
C LYS A 90 0.92 4.02 14.39
N ASN A 91 1.88 3.34 13.78
CA ASN A 91 3.27 3.79 13.79
C ASN A 91 3.47 5.01 12.88
N VAL A 92 2.78 5.10 11.75
CA VAL A 92 2.78 6.30 10.90
C VAL A 92 2.18 7.50 11.65
N MET A 93 1.10 7.31 12.40
CA MET A 93 0.48 8.38 13.21
C MET A 93 1.35 8.92 14.35
N LYS A 94 2.36 8.16 14.81
CA LYS A 94 3.29 8.63 15.85
C LYS A 94 4.31 9.64 15.33
N GLU A 95 4.34 9.86 14.03
CA GLU A 95 5.35 10.66 13.36
C GLU A 95 4.71 11.94 12.83
N PRO A 96 4.85 13.09 13.54
CA PRO A 96 4.19 14.34 13.14
C PRO A 96 4.55 14.79 11.71
N ALA A 97 5.74 14.44 11.24
CA ALA A 97 6.17 14.71 9.87
C ALA A 97 5.25 14.06 8.81
N LEU A 98 4.50 13.02 9.17
CA LEU A 98 3.58 12.28 8.29
C LEU A 98 2.10 12.68 8.49
N ASP A 99 1.82 13.74 9.26
CA ASP A 99 0.46 14.22 9.55
C ASP A 99 -0.32 14.68 8.30
N LYS A 100 0.33 14.82 7.14
CA LYS A 100 -0.33 15.17 5.88
C LYS A 100 -0.82 13.96 5.07
N TRP A 101 -0.43 12.73 5.43
CA TRP A 101 -0.80 11.52 4.70
C TRP A 101 -2.24 11.08 4.99
N ASN A 102 -3.10 10.92 4.00
CA ASN A 102 -4.38 10.26 4.22
C ASN A 102 -4.15 8.77 4.51
N LEU A 103 -4.65 8.27 5.64
CA LEU A 103 -4.37 6.92 6.12
C LEU A 103 -5.60 6.04 5.95
N TYR A 104 -5.42 4.89 5.32
CA TYR A 104 -6.50 3.95 5.04
C TYR A 104 -6.17 2.56 5.55
N LEU A 105 -7.07 1.99 6.34
CA LEU A 105 -7.06 0.55 6.64
C LEU A 105 -8.03 -0.14 5.67
N VAL A 106 -7.50 -1.07 4.89
CA VAL A 106 -8.35 -1.89 4.03
C VAL A 106 -9.12 -2.94 4.84
N LYS A 107 -10.37 -3.23 4.48
CA LYS A 107 -11.21 -4.20 5.21
C LYS A 107 -10.90 -5.68 4.92
N TRP A 108 -9.90 -5.95 4.08
CA TRP A 108 -9.42 -7.29 3.71
C TRP A 108 -7.93 -7.45 4.06
N GLY A 109 -7.37 -8.64 3.85
CA GLY A 109 -5.98 -8.94 4.18
C GLY A 109 -5.83 -9.53 5.58
N TYR A 110 -4.80 -9.11 6.31
CA TYR A 110 -4.44 -9.70 7.59
C TYR A 110 -5.16 -9.12 8.82
N ASN A 111 -5.94 -8.04 8.70
CA ASN A 111 -6.65 -7.45 9.85
C ASN A 111 -7.84 -8.30 10.31
N THR A 112 -8.04 -8.27 11.63
CA THR A 112 -9.17 -8.89 12.33
C THR A 112 -10.36 -7.94 12.42
N GLN A 113 -11.54 -8.48 12.77
CA GLN A 113 -12.73 -7.67 13.05
C GLN A 113 -12.48 -6.66 14.16
N LYS A 114 -11.80 -7.07 15.23
CA LYS A 114 -11.42 -6.21 16.34
C LYS A 114 -10.54 -5.04 15.90
N GLU A 115 -9.55 -5.28 15.03
CA GLU A 115 -8.70 -4.21 14.49
C GLU A 115 -9.49 -3.27 13.58
N ARG A 116 -10.47 -3.76 12.82
CA ARG A 116 -11.35 -2.86 12.04
C ARG A 116 -12.21 -1.99 12.94
N GLU A 117 -12.81 -2.54 13.99
CA GLU A 117 -13.58 -1.77 14.97
C GLU A 117 -12.72 -0.71 15.65
N GLU A 118 -11.51 -1.09 16.08
CA GLU A 118 -10.56 -0.15 16.66
C GLU A 118 -10.16 0.95 15.66
N ALA A 119 -9.85 0.61 14.41
CA ALA A 119 -9.52 1.58 13.38
C ALA A 119 -10.68 2.55 13.10
N GLY A 120 -11.93 2.06 13.11
CA GLY A 120 -13.12 2.89 12.93
C GLY A 120 -13.36 3.89 14.06
N ALA A 121 -12.79 3.65 15.24
CA ALA A 121 -12.80 4.59 16.36
C ALA A 121 -11.66 5.62 16.32
N ILE A 122 -10.72 5.51 15.37
CA ILE A 122 -9.59 6.43 15.21
C ILE A 122 -9.91 7.44 14.09
N PRO A 123 -10.16 8.73 14.39
CA PRO A 123 -10.56 9.72 13.37
C PRO A 123 -9.57 9.89 12.21
N ARG A 124 -8.30 9.55 12.45
CA ARG A 124 -7.21 9.69 11.47
C ARG A 124 -7.15 8.58 10.41
N ILE A 125 -7.83 7.46 10.65
CA ILE A 125 -7.80 6.27 9.79
C ILE A 125 -9.18 6.08 9.15
N GLN A 126 -9.22 5.99 7.82
CA GLN A 126 -10.42 5.64 7.09
C GLN A 126 -10.43 4.15 6.76
N LEU A 127 -11.54 3.46 7.06
CA LEU A 127 -11.76 2.09 6.62
C LEU A 127 -12.29 2.06 5.18
N ILE A 128 -11.63 1.32 4.29
CA ILE A 128 -12.06 1.20 2.89
C ILE A 128 -12.24 -0.26 2.45
N ASP A 129 -13.21 -0.50 1.58
CA ASP A 129 -13.42 -1.78 0.90
C ASP A 129 -12.79 -1.78 -0.51
N LEU A 130 -12.94 -2.88 -1.25
CA LEU A 130 -12.34 -3.05 -2.58
C LEU A 130 -12.84 -2.00 -3.60
N PRO A 131 -14.16 -1.68 -3.67
CA PRO A 131 -14.63 -0.56 -4.47
C PRO A 131 -13.97 0.79 -4.11
N ASP A 132 -13.91 1.12 -2.82
CA ASP A 132 -13.36 2.40 -2.39
C ASP A 132 -11.84 2.49 -2.59
N PHE A 133 -11.12 1.38 -2.45
CA PHE A 133 -9.71 1.29 -2.83
C PHE A 133 -9.47 1.68 -4.28
N SER A 134 -10.27 1.13 -5.19
CA SER A 134 -10.15 1.43 -6.62
C SER A 134 -10.39 2.91 -6.93
N LYS A 135 -11.15 3.62 -6.09
CA LYS A 135 -11.35 5.08 -6.20
C LYS A 135 -10.16 5.87 -5.67
N GLN A 136 -9.44 5.38 -4.67
CA GLN A 136 -8.25 6.07 -4.13
C GLN A 136 -7.06 6.07 -5.11
N LEU A 137 -7.10 5.20 -6.12
CA LEU A 137 -6.06 5.09 -7.15
C LEU A 137 -6.36 5.94 -8.40
N LYS A 138 -7.42 6.76 -8.37
CA LYS A 138 -7.84 7.62 -9.49
C LYS A 138 -7.56 9.08 -9.24
#